data_AF-A0A3C0SBE9-F1
#
_entry.id   AF-A0A3C0SBE9-F1
#
_cell.length_a   1.000
_cell.length_b   1.000
_cell.length_c   1.000
_cell.angle_alpha   90.00
_cell.angle_beta   90.00
_cell.angle_gamma   90.00
#
_symmetry.space_group_name_H-M   'P 1'
#
loop_
_entity.id
_entity.type
_entity.pdbx_description
1 polymer ?
#
loop_
_entity_poly.entity_id
_entity_poly.type
_entity_poly.pdbx_seq_one_letter_code
_entity_poly.pdbx_strand_id
1 'polypeptide(L)' 'MNGRDDGKLHDLVVSGVEKPLIEMVLSETGGNQTQAASILGINRNTLRKKIKDYDLK' A
#
# COMPACT_ATOMS: atom_id res chain seq x y z
N MET A 1 -6.74 29.26 -16.37
CA MET A 1 -5.33 29.11 -15.92
C MET A 1 -5.10 27.62 -15.73
N ASN A 2 -4.37 26.98 -16.64
CA ASN A 2 -4.12 25.54 -16.62
C ASN A 2 -3.02 25.24 -15.60
N GLY A 3 -3.41 25.01 -14.34
CA GLY A 3 -2.51 24.46 -13.32
C GLY A 3 -2.22 23.02 -13.67
N ARG A 4 -1.00 22.75 -14.14
CA ARG A 4 -0.52 21.38 -14.38
C ARG A 4 -0.39 20.71 -13.02
N ASP A 5 -1.13 19.61 -12.82
CA ASP A 5 -1.22 18.83 -11.58
C ASP A 5 0.10 18.75 -10.82
N ASP A 6 0.07 19.30 -9.61
CA ASP A 6 1.18 19.57 -8.70
C ASP A 6 1.76 18.28 -8.08
N GLY A 7 2.38 17.40 -8.87
CA GLY A 7 3.09 16.19 -8.38
C GLY A 7 2.20 15.10 -7.77
N LYS A 8 0.89 15.34 -7.59
CA LYS A 8 -0.06 14.41 -6.97
C LYS A 8 -0.44 13.22 -7.86
N LEU A 9 -0.19 13.31 -9.17
CA LEU A 9 -0.50 12.21 -10.11
C LEU A 9 0.30 10.95 -9.78
N HIS A 10 1.57 11.08 -9.42
CA HIS A 10 2.40 9.96 -9.00
C HIS A 10 1.78 9.25 -7.79
N ASP A 11 1.43 10.01 -6.75
CA ASP A 11 0.87 9.45 -5.52
C ASP A 11 -0.53 8.85 -5.73
N LEU A 12 -1.36 9.46 -6.59
CA LEU A 12 -2.66 8.92 -7.00
C LEU A 12 -2.50 7.56 -7.69
N VAL A 13 -1.59 7.46 -8.65
CA VAL A 13 -1.35 6.20 -9.36
C VAL A 13 -0.78 5.16 -8.41
N VAL A 14 0.29 5.50 -7.67
CA VAL A 14 0.96 4.56 -6.76
C VAL A 14 0.00 4.07 -5.67
N SER A 15 -0.75 4.95 -5.01
CA SER A 15 -1.73 4.52 -3.99
C SER A 15 -2.85 3.67 -4.58
N GLY A 16 -3.28 3.96 -5.82
CA GLY A 16 -4.31 3.21 -6.53
C GLY A 16 -3.93 1.76 -6.82
N VAL A 17 -2.66 1.46 -7.08
CA VAL A 17 -2.17 0.08 -7.25
C VAL A 17 -1.65 -0.55 -5.96
N GLU A 18 -1.01 0.23 -5.10
CA GLU A 18 -0.38 -0.30 -3.89
C GLU A 18 -1.41 -0.78 -2.86
N LYS A 19 -2.50 -0.03 -2.66
CA LYS A 19 -3.56 -0.41 -1.72
C LYS A 19 -4.17 -1.78 -2.03
N PRO A 20 -4.69 -2.07 -3.24
CA PRO A 20 -5.29 -3.38 -3.53
C PRO A 20 -4.26 -4.51 -3.52
N LEU A 21 -2.99 -4.25 -3.88
CA LEU A 21 -1.93 -5.24 -3.76
C LEU A 21 -1.70 -5.66 -2.30
N ILE A 22 -1.62 -4.69 -1.39
CA ILE A 22 -1.44 -4.97 0.05
C ILE A 22 -2.65 -5.71 0.62
N GLU A 23 -3.86 -5.29 0.26
CA GLU A 23 -5.11 -5.94 0.71
C GLU A 23 -5.18 -7.40 0.25
N MET A 24 -4.84 -7.69 -1.01
CA MET A 24 -4.80 -9.04 -1.55
C MET A 24 -3.84 -9.94 -0.76
N VAL A 25 -2.60 -9.48 -0.54
CA VAL A 25 -1.59 -10.29 0.18
C VAL A 25 -1.95 -10.45 1.66
N LEU A 26 -2.57 -9.45 2.30
CA LEU A 26 -3.08 -9.60 3.67
C LEU A 26 -4.19 -10.64 3.74
N SER A 27 -5.11 -10.66 2.76
CA SER A 27 -6.15 -11.68 2.66
C SER A 27 -5.55 -13.08 2.48
N GLU A 28 -4.59 -13.24 1.57
CA GLU A 28 -3.91 -14.52 1.30
C GLU A 28 -3.14 -15.06 2.52
N THR A 29 -2.60 -14.17 3.35
CA THR A 29 -1.85 -14.53 4.55
C THR A 29 -2.70 -14.55 5.83
N GLY A 30 -4.01 -14.34 5.73
CA GLY A 30 -4.91 -14.29 6.89
C GLY A 30 -4.56 -13.18 7.88
N GLY A 31 -4.05 -12.04 7.40
CA GLY A 31 -3.63 -10.90 8.21
C GLY A 31 -2.23 -11.03 8.83
N ASN A 32 -1.46 -12.08 8.50
CA ASN A 32 -0.09 -12.23 9.01
C ASN A 32 0.87 -11.23 8.34
N GLN A 33 1.04 -10.07 8.99
CA GLN A 33 1.88 -8.99 8.48
C GLN A 33 3.35 -9.38 8.27
N THR A 34 3.89 -10.37 8.99
CA THR A 34 5.29 -10.80 8.77
C THR A 34 5.39 -11.57 7.46
N GLN A 35 4.46 -12.48 7.20
CA GLN A 35 4.40 -13.23 5.95
C GLN A 35 4.05 -12.32 4.76
N ALA A 36 3.07 -11.43 4.92
CA ALA A 36 2.69 -10.47 3.89
C ALA A 36 3.85 -9.55 3.50
N ALA A 37 4.61 -9.05 4.49
CA ALA A 37 5.79 -8.23 4.23
C ALA A 37 6.88 -8.99 3.47
N SER A 38 7.05 -10.29 3.76
CA SER A 38 7.97 -11.17 3.02
C SER A 38 7.53 -11.36 1.57
N ILE A 39 6.23 -11.58 1.31
CA ILE A 39 5.68 -11.74 -0.05
C ILE A 39 5.82 -10.44 -0.85
N LEU A 40 5.50 -9.31 -0.22
CA LEU A 40 5.61 -7.98 -0.84
C LEU A 40 7.06 -7.50 -1.00
N GLY A 41 8.03 -8.18 -0.39
CA GLY A 41 9.44 -7.79 -0.44
C GLY A 41 9.76 -6.49 0.29
N ILE A 42 8.98 -6.13 1.31
CA ILE A 42 9.15 -4.89 2.08
C ILE A 42 9.38 -5.18 3.57
N ASN A 43 9.92 -4.19 4.29
CA ASN A 43 10.04 -4.29 5.74
C ASN A 43 8.65 -4.36 6.39
N ARG A 44 8.46 -5.24 7.38
CA ARG A 44 7.20 -5.35 8.14
C ARG A 44 6.76 -4.03 8.78
N ASN A 45 7.68 -3.20 9.23
CA ASN A 45 7.35 -1.87 9.75
C ASN A 45 6.83 -0.93 8.65
N THR A 46 7.32 -1.05 7.42
CA THR A 46 6.80 -0.31 6.26
C THR A 46 5.41 -0.79 5.92
N LEU A 47 5.18 -2.10 5.86
CA LEU A 47 3.84 -2.67 5.66
C LEU A 47 2.86 -2.16 6.72
N ARG A 48 3.25 -2.20 8.00
CA ARG A 48 2.42 -1.73 9.11
C ARG A 48 2.05 -0.25 8.98
N LYS A 49 2.95 0.60 8.50
CA LYS A 49 2.64 2.01 8.21
C LYS A 49 1.62 2.11 7.07
N LYS A 50 1.86 1.42 5.95
CA LYS A 50 0.97 1.43 4.78
C LYS A 50 -0.44 0.93 5.10
N ILE A 51 -0.57 -0.12 5.91
CA ILE A 51 -1.88 -0.60 6.43
C ILE A 51 -2.62 0.53 7.14
N LYS A 52 -1.94 1.28 8.01
CA LYS A 52 -2.52 2.41 8.72
C LYS A 52 -2.86 3.57 7.77
N ASP A 53 -1.96 3.89 6.84
CA ASP A 53 -2.14 5.00 5.90
C ASP A 53 -3.30 4.74 4.92
N TYR A 54 -3.55 3.48 4.57
CA TYR A 54 -4.65 3.06 3.69
C TYR A 54 -5.94 2.65 4.41
N ASP A 55 -5.95 2.68 5.74
CA ASP A 55 -7.06 2.24 6.59
C ASP A 55 -7.53 0.81 6.28
N LEU A 56 -6.55 -0.11 6.17
CA LEU A 56 -6.80 -1.54 5.95
C LEU A 56 -6.99 -2.25 7.30
N LYS A 57 -8.02 -3.10 7.40
CA LYS A 57 -8.41 -3.83 8.62
C LYS A 57 -7.80 -5.22 8.70
#